data_AF-A0A3R7MZA0-F1
#
_entry.id   AF-A0A3R7MZA0-F1
#
_cell.length_a   1.000
_cell.length_b   1.000
_cell.length_c   1.000
_cell.angle_alpha   90.00
_cell.angle_beta   90.00
_cell.angle_gamma   90.00
#
_symmetry.space_group_name_H-M   'P 1'
#
loop_
_entity.id
_entity.type
_entity.pdbx_description
1 polymer ?
#
loop_
_entity_poly.entity_id
_entity_poly.type
_entity_poly.pdbx_seq_one_letter_code
_entity_poly.pdbx_strand_id
1 'polypeptide(L)'
;MPPRSKSKKSRKALERKEKKLLEAKIKASQCKVEEGQALLEPVGRNAVPHYAKAVAALEAAIEIYEGNASAYFLMGECYRGQEEFDKAIEYYTQCLGRDPTNARAIEGRAGCYAALQKWSIAFENYTAVIHLEPENDHIYNLRGLCTLNTRVPGLRLLSADFSQCVSDFQTAIRLNEANYYAWANLGRAYEDQGMLDEALKAYSSAVKIKEDYEQAYLRRGSLALRMVESSWEKGDGTAYNKTENTQENMGANSGKKSIPKSVKEVEEEVNLELEAAARRKHEEELLQSAIQDFQFLMSDNSKKLKWDPCLPLNLGICFLLQNDINKAEEEFKTVTEIIHARQQLVADGEAEPISNVEAIERVLNLKKDILKAARGRRFLQGKQQQQQQEEQPQNP
;
A
#
# COMPACT_ATOMS: atom_id res chain seq x y z
N MET A 1 34.87 -70.54 24.60
CA MET A 1 33.40 -70.41 24.58
C MET A 1 33.04 -69.16 23.81
N PRO A 2 32.19 -69.21 22.77
CA PRO A 2 31.73 -67.98 22.13
C PRO A 2 30.78 -67.26 23.11
N PRO A 3 30.74 -65.92 23.14
CA PRO A 3 29.88 -65.19 24.06
C PRO A 3 28.41 -65.51 23.76
N ARG A 4 27.67 -65.96 24.77
CA ARG A 4 26.24 -66.27 24.70
C ARG A 4 25.48 -65.04 24.16
N SER A 5 24.83 -65.19 23.00
CA SER A 5 23.95 -64.16 22.46
C SER A 5 22.86 -63.82 23.48
N LYS A 6 22.75 -62.55 23.90
CA LYS A 6 21.69 -62.09 24.81
C LYS A 6 20.32 -62.54 24.27
N SER A 7 19.50 -63.18 25.11
CA SER A 7 18.22 -63.76 24.68
C SER A 7 17.26 -62.67 24.15
N LYS A 8 16.42 -62.99 23.15
CA LYS A 8 15.40 -62.07 22.59
C LYS A 8 14.53 -61.40 23.66
N LYS A 9 14.29 -62.03 24.81
CA LYS A 9 13.52 -61.47 25.94
C LYS A 9 14.28 -60.34 26.66
N SER A 10 15.60 -60.45 26.82
CA SER A 10 16.45 -59.43 27.45
C SER A 10 16.58 -58.18 26.55
N ARG A 11 16.67 -58.37 25.23
CA ARG A 11 16.69 -57.28 24.25
C ARG A 11 15.39 -56.46 24.25
N LYS A 12 14.23 -57.14 24.24
CA LYS A 12 12.91 -56.48 24.34
C LYS A 12 12.70 -55.70 25.65
N ALA A 13 13.25 -56.17 26.76
CA ALA A 13 13.17 -55.46 28.03
C ALA A 13 14.02 -54.19 28.05
N LEU A 14 15.19 -54.22 27.40
CA LEU A 14 16.06 -53.06 27.23
C LEU A 14 15.40 -52.01 26.30
N GLU A 15 14.89 -52.44 25.14
CA GLU A 15 14.17 -51.59 24.18
C GLU A 15 12.97 -50.87 24.85
N ARG A 16 12.24 -51.56 25.74
CA ARG A 16 11.14 -50.96 26.52
C ARG A 16 11.61 -49.90 27.52
N LYS A 17 12.77 -50.09 28.15
CA LYS A 17 13.35 -49.11 29.07
C LYS A 17 13.86 -47.88 28.32
N GLU A 18 14.54 -48.09 27.20
CA GLU A 18 15.02 -47.01 26.32
C GLU A 18 13.86 -46.18 25.78
N LYS A 19 12.77 -46.82 25.33
CA LYS A 19 11.55 -46.12 24.90
C LYS A 19 10.96 -45.25 26.00
N LYS A 20 10.81 -45.78 27.22
CA LYS A 20 10.29 -45.01 28.37
C LYS A 20 11.18 -43.82 28.73
N LEU A 21 12.50 -43.99 28.64
CA LEU A 21 13.45 -42.91 28.88
C LEU A 21 13.32 -41.82 27.81
N LEU A 22 13.18 -42.20 26.54
CA LEU A 22 12.96 -41.26 25.44
C LEU A 22 11.63 -40.50 25.59
N GLU A 23 10.53 -41.20 25.91
CA GLU A 23 9.23 -40.57 26.19
C GLU A 23 9.32 -39.57 27.34
N ALA A 24 10.04 -39.90 28.42
CA ALA A 24 10.27 -38.99 29.54
C ALA A 24 11.09 -37.75 29.13
N LYS A 25 12.12 -37.92 28.29
CA LYS A 25 12.90 -36.80 27.74
C LYS A 25 12.05 -35.89 26.86
N ILE A 26 11.25 -36.47 25.96
CA ILE A 26 10.34 -35.69 25.10
C ILE A 26 9.38 -34.87 25.95
N LYS A 27 8.77 -35.48 26.98
CA LYS A 27 7.84 -34.78 27.88
C LYS A 27 8.53 -33.67 28.68
N ALA A 28 9.74 -33.92 29.19
CA ALA A 28 10.51 -32.92 29.92
C ALA A 28 10.94 -31.75 29.03
N SER A 29 11.35 -32.03 27.80
CA SER A 29 11.66 -31.01 26.78
C SER A 29 10.41 -30.20 26.43
N GLN A 30 9.26 -30.85 26.25
CA GLN A 30 8.00 -30.16 25.95
C GLN A 30 7.57 -29.21 27.08
N CYS A 31 7.74 -29.60 28.35
CA CYS A 31 7.48 -28.72 29.49
C CYS A 31 8.32 -27.43 29.42
N LYS A 32 9.57 -27.53 28.97
CA LYS A 32 10.45 -26.37 28.76
C LYS A 32 10.05 -25.53 27.55
N VAL A 33 9.54 -26.14 26.49
CA VAL A 33 8.94 -25.42 25.35
C VAL A 33 7.71 -24.62 25.80
N GLU A 34 6.84 -25.20 26.60
CA GLU A 34 5.66 -24.51 27.15
C GLU A 34 6.05 -23.34 28.06
N GLU A 35 7.08 -23.50 28.88
CA GLU A 35 7.68 -22.40 29.67
C GLU A 35 8.20 -21.27 28.75
N GLY A 36 8.95 -21.61 27.69
CA GLY A 36 9.44 -20.66 26.70
C GLY A 36 8.31 -19.94 25.95
N GLN A 37 7.24 -20.65 25.58
CA GLN A 37 6.08 -20.09 24.92
C GLN A 37 5.34 -19.10 25.83
N ALA A 38 5.13 -19.45 27.09
CA ALA A 38 4.46 -18.56 28.06
C ALA A 38 5.24 -17.25 28.27
N LEU A 39 6.56 -17.26 28.09
CA LEU A 39 7.41 -16.08 28.15
C LEU A 39 7.34 -15.23 26.87
N LEU A 40 6.98 -15.82 25.73
CA LEU A 40 6.76 -15.13 24.45
C LEU A 40 5.36 -14.54 24.31
N GLU A 41 4.35 -15.23 24.86
CA GLU A 41 2.94 -14.81 24.83
C GLU A 41 2.45 -14.47 26.24
N PRO A 42 3.05 -13.46 26.93
CA PRO A 42 2.68 -13.18 28.30
C PRO A 42 1.28 -12.57 28.36
N VAL A 43 0.48 -13.03 29.33
CA VAL A 43 -0.92 -12.62 29.46
C VAL A 43 -1.02 -11.32 30.27
N GLY A 44 -1.57 -10.25 29.69
CA GLY A 44 -1.85 -8.99 30.39
C GLY A 44 -1.96 -7.77 29.48
N ARG A 45 -2.54 -6.67 29.97
CA ARG A 45 -2.82 -5.46 29.18
C ARG A 45 -1.58 -4.75 28.60
N ASN A 46 -0.37 -5.06 29.06
CA ASN A 46 0.91 -4.45 28.63
C ASN A 46 2.07 -5.46 28.69
N ALA A 47 1.79 -6.73 28.45
CA ALA A 47 2.76 -7.78 28.64
C ALA A 47 3.73 -7.85 27.44
N VAL A 48 5.03 -7.68 27.70
CA VAL A 48 6.07 -7.67 26.66
C VAL A 48 6.78 -9.03 26.64
N PRO A 49 7.04 -9.63 25.46
CA PRO A 49 7.77 -10.88 25.36
C PRO A 49 9.13 -10.82 26.07
N HIS A 50 9.42 -11.81 26.90
CA HIS A 50 10.69 -11.94 27.59
C HIS A 50 11.67 -12.81 26.81
N TYR A 51 12.14 -12.30 25.66
CA TYR A 51 12.96 -13.07 24.71
C TYR A 51 14.18 -13.76 25.33
N ALA A 52 14.96 -13.07 26.16
CA ALA A 52 16.16 -13.66 26.78
C ALA A 52 15.82 -14.85 27.72
N LYS A 53 14.72 -14.78 28.46
CA LYS A 53 14.26 -15.88 29.33
C LYS A 53 13.66 -17.02 28.51
N ALA A 54 12.92 -16.68 27.45
CA ALA A 54 12.37 -17.67 26.53
C ALA A 54 13.50 -18.47 25.86
N VAL A 55 14.53 -17.80 25.36
CA VAL A 55 15.72 -18.44 24.79
C VAL A 55 16.36 -19.41 25.78
N ALA A 56 16.61 -18.99 27.03
CA ALA A 56 17.19 -19.87 28.04
C ALA A 56 16.34 -21.12 28.34
N ALA A 57 15.01 -20.98 28.38
CA ALA A 57 14.09 -22.12 28.55
C ALA A 57 14.12 -23.07 27.34
N LEU A 58 14.20 -22.52 26.12
CA LEU A 58 14.24 -23.28 24.88
C LEU A 58 15.58 -23.98 24.66
N GLU A 59 16.70 -23.36 25.05
CA GLU A 59 18.02 -23.99 25.09
C GLU A 59 17.99 -25.22 26.00
N ALA A 60 17.43 -25.09 27.22
CA ALA A 60 17.23 -26.23 28.11
C ALA A 60 16.33 -27.31 27.49
N ALA A 61 15.31 -26.93 26.71
CA ALA A 61 14.45 -27.89 26.01
C ALA A 61 15.23 -28.69 24.96
N ILE A 62 16.13 -28.03 24.22
CA ILE A 62 17.00 -28.63 23.21
C ILE A 62 18.04 -29.55 23.87
N GLU A 63 18.64 -29.15 24.98
CA GLU A 63 19.59 -29.98 25.74
C GLU A 63 18.94 -31.28 26.24
N ILE A 64 17.67 -31.23 26.65
CA ILE A 64 16.93 -32.41 27.10
C ILE A 64 16.61 -33.35 25.92
N TYR A 65 16.16 -32.78 24.79
CA TYR A 65 15.81 -33.52 23.59
C TYR A 65 16.04 -32.69 22.32
N GLU A 66 17.15 -32.97 21.64
CA GLU A 66 17.59 -32.29 20.42
C GLU A 66 16.60 -32.47 19.24
N GLY A 67 15.73 -33.49 19.29
CA GLY A 67 14.72 -33.72 18.25
C GLY A 67 13.45 -32.87 18.40
N ASN A 68 13.38 -31.96 19.37
CA ASN A 68 12.16 -31.17 19.60
C ASN A 68 12.03 -30.02 18.58
N ALA A 69 11.31 -30.26 17.47
CA ALA A 69 11.08 -29.25 16.43
C ALA A 69 10.43 -27.96 16.97
N SER A 70 9.51 -28.06 17.94
CA SER A 70 8.82 -26.90 18.53
C SER A 70 9.77 -25.96 19.27
N ALA A 71 10.83 -26.49 19.90
CA ALA A 71 11.84 -25.67 20.55
C ALA A 71 12.59 -24.78 19.54
N TYR A 72 12.99 -25.34 18.40
CA TYR A 72 13.64 -24.60 17.32
C TYR A 72 12.70 -23.59 16.66
N PHE A 73 11.42 -23.93 16.49
CA PHE A 73 10.41 -22.99 15.98
C PHE A 73 10.30 -21.75 16.89
N LEU A 74 10.12 -21.95 18.20
CA LEU A 74 10.01 -20.84 19.15
C LEU A 74 11.32 -20.05 19.28
N MET A 75 12.48 -20.68 19.10
CA MET A 75 13.75 -19.95 18.99
C MET A 75 13.76 -19.04 17.76
N GLY A 76 13.26 -19.52 16.62
CA GLY A 76 13.04 -18.71 15.42
C GLY A 76 12.16 -17.50 15.71
N GLU A 77 11.02 -17.70 16.39
CA GLU A 77 10.14 -16.61 16.82
C GLU A 77 10.83 -15.60 17.75
N CYS A 78 11.65 -16.08 18.70
CA CYS A 78 12.41 -15.21 19.60
C CYS A 78 13.34 -14.27 18.84
N TYR A 79 14.11 -14.80 17.89
CA TYR A 79 15.06 -13.98 17.11
C TYR A 79 14.34 -13.12 16.07
N ARG A 80 13.24 -13.60 15.49
CA ARG A 80 12.39 -12.80 14.60
C ARG A 80 11.81 -11.58 15.32
N GLY A 81 11.34 -11.76 16.56
CA GLY A 81 10.84 -10.68 17.40
C GLY A 81 11.91 -9.69 17.89
N GLN A 82 13.19 -10.08 17.83
CA GLN A 82 14.35 -9.22 18.06
C GLN A 82 14.92 -8.62 16.76
N GLU A 83 14.26 -8.84 15.61
CA GLU A 83 14.72 -8.42 14.28
C GLU A 83 16.07 -9.05 13.83
N GLU A 84 16.52 -10.10 14.52
CA GLU A 84 17.70 -10.88 14.14
C GLU A 84 17.34 -11.95 13.11
N PHE A 85 16.98 -11.50 11.90
CA PHE A 85 16.39 -12.35 10.86
C PHE A 85 17.29 -13.50 10.40
N ASP A 86 18.61 -13.30 10.31
CA ASP A 86 19.53 -14.38 9.90
C ASP A 86 19.56 -15.53 10.92
N LYS A 87 19.58 -15.23 12.23
CA LYS A 87 19.49 -16.25 13.27
C LYS A 87 18.13 -16.92 13.27
N ALA A 88 17.05 -16.15 13.09
CA ALA A 88 15.70 -16.71 13.00
C ALA A 88 15.60 -17.75 11.85
N ILE A 89 16.16 -17.43 10.67
CA ILE A 89 16.21 -18.34 9.52
C ILE A 89 16.96 -19.63 9.84
N GLU A 90 18.07 -19.54 10.57
CA GLU A 90 18.83 -20.73 10.99
C GLU A 90 17.97 -21.63 11.88
N TYR A 91 17.33 -21.08 12.91
CA TYR A 91 16.48 -21.84 13.82
C TYR A 91 15.23 -22.40 13.14
N TYR A 92 14.56 -21.65 12.24
CA TYR A 92 13.48 -22.21 11.44
C TYR A 92 13.96 -23.33 10.51
N THR A 93 15.15 -23.22 9.93
CA THR A 93 15.72 -24.28 9.10
C THR A 93 16.02 -25.53 9.93
N GLN A 94 16.53 -25.37 11.15
CA GLN A 94 16.72 -26.48 12.09
C GLN A 94 15.39 -27.11 12.52
N CYS A 95 14.34 -26.31 12.71
CA CYS A 95 12.98 -26.81 12.94
C CYS A 95 12.50 -27.66 11.77
N LEU A 96 12.62 -27.16 10.54
CA LEU A 96 12.17 -27.84 9.32
C LEU A 96 12.99 -29.09 8.98
N GLY A 97 14.24 -29.17 9.46
CA GLY A 97 15.03 -30.41 9.39
C GLY A 97 14.47 -31.55 10.28
N ARG A 98 13.65 -31.21 11.29
CA ARG A 98 13.03 -32.16 12.23
C ARG A 98 11.57 -32.40 11.92
N ASP A 99 10.85 -31.35 11.53
CA ASP A 99 9.48 -31.38 11.05
C ASP A 99 9.34 -30.58 9.74
N PRO A 100 9.50 -31.24 8.58
CA PRO A 100 9.36 -30.59 7.28
C PRO A 100 7.95 -30.07 6.97
N THR A 101 6.94 -30.52 7.72
CA THR A 101 5.53 -30.18 7.50
C THR A 101 5.03 -29.03 8.37
N ASN A 102 5.92 -28.41 9.16
CA ASN A 102 5.58 -27.29 10.00
C ASN A 102 5.37 -26.00 9.17
N ALA A 103 4.14 -25.79 8.70
CA ALA A 103 3.75 -24.63 7.88
C ALA A 103 4.11 -23.29 8.54
N ARG A 104 3.92 -23.17 9.86
CA ARG A 104 4.26 -21.96 10.63
C ARG A 104 5.76 -21.64 10.60
N ALA A 105 6.62 -22.66 10.65
CA ALA A 105 8.06 -22.47 10.55
C ALA A 105 8.49 -22.08 9.13
N ILE A 106 7.85 -22.63 8.09
CA ILE A 106 8.09 -22.22 6.70
C ILE A 106 7.66 -20.77 6.48
N GLU A 107 6.47 -20.39 6.97
CA GLU A 107 5.95 -19.03 6.92
C GLU A 107 6.85 -18.05 7.69
N GLY A 108 7.24 -18.37 8.92
CA GLY A 108 8.15 -17.56 9.72
C GLY A 108 9.49 -17.32 9.01
N ARG A 109 10.04 -18.38 8.40
CA ARG A 109 11.26 -18.28 7.58
C ARG A 109 11.05 -17.42 6.33
N ALA A 110 9.92 -17.58 5.63
CA ALA A 110 9.57 -16.75 4.48
C ALA A 110 9.47 -15.27 4.85
N GLY A 111 8.85 -14.97 6.00
CA GLY A 111 8.75 -13.61 6.54
C GLY A 111 10.13 -13.01 6.85
N CYS A 112 11.06 -13.79 7.40
CA CYS A 112 12.44 -13.33 7.60
C CYS A 112 13.16 -13.07 6.27
N TYR A 113 12.99 -13.93 5.26
CA TYR A 113 13.55 -13.67 3.92
C TYR A 113 12.96 -12.41 3.28
N ALA A 114 11.65 -12.19 3.44
CA ALA A 114 10.97 -10.97 2.97
C ALA A 114 11.50 -9.71 3.68
N ALA A 115 11.72 -9.76 5.00
CA ALA A 115 12.32 -8.65 5.75
C ALA A 115 13.75 -8.33 5.27
N LEU A 116 14.52 -9.36 4.89
CA LEU A 116 15.84 -9.22 4.26
C LEU A 116 15.79 -8.88 2.77
N GLN A 117 14.60 -8.61 2.20
CA GLN A 117 14.37 -8.32 0.78
C GLN A 117 14.81 -9.45 -0.18
N LYS A 118 14.94 -10.68 0.32
CA LYS A 118 15.23 -11.89 -0.47
C LYS A 118 13.92 -12.49 -1.00
N TRP A 119 13.23 -11.71 -1.83
CA TRP A 119 11.85 -11.98 -2.27
C TRP A 119 11.67 -13.30 -3.04
N SER A 120 12.67 -13.71 -3.84
CA SER A 120 12.62 -14.98 -4.57
C SER A 120 12.55 -16.19 -3.63
N ILE A 121 13.39 -16.19 -2.60
CA ILE A 121 13.42 -17.28 -1.60
C ILE A 121 12.15 -17.24 -0.74
N ALA A 122 11.66 -16.04 -0.39
CA ALA A 122 10.39 -15.90 0.32
C ALA A 122 9.21 -16.46 -0.50
N PHE A 123 9.17 -16.19 -1.82
CA PHE A 123 8.16 -16.72 -2.74
C PHE A 123 8.13 -18.26 -2.76
N GLU A 124 9.29 -18.90 -2.82
CA GLU A 124 9.41 -20.37 -2.78
C GLU A 124 8.88 -20.94 -1.45
N ASN A 125 9.20 -20.30 -0.33
CA ASN A 125 8.71 -20.74 0.99
C ASN A 125 7.20 -20.54 1.12
N TYR A 126 6.64 -19.40 0.69
CA TYR A 126 5.18 -19.21 0.70
C TYR A 126 4.46 -20.20 -0.23
N THR A 127 5.07 -20.56 -1.36
CA THR A 127 4.53 -21.61 -2.24
C THR A 127 4.50 -22.96 -1.53
N ALA A 128 5.54 -23.30 -0.75
CA ALA A 128 5.53 -24.50 0.07
C ALA A 128 4.43 -24.47 1.15
N VAL A 129 4.16 -23.32 1.76
CA VAL A 129 3.03 -23.18 2.71
C VAL A 129 1.69 -23.38 2.01
N ILE A 130 1.48 -22.82 0.82
CA ILE A 130 0.24 -23.01 0.03
C ILE A 130 -0.02 -24.49 -0.27
N HIS A 131 1.03 -25.29 -0.51
CA HIS A 131 0.88 -26.73 -0.71
C HIS A 131 0.42 -27.47 0.56
N LEU A 132 0.73 -26.95 1.75
CA LEU A 132 0.30 -27.53 3.03
C LEU A 132 -1.07 -26.99 3.46
N GLU A 133 -1.33 -25.70 3.22
CA GLU A 133 -2.51 -24.96 3.66
C GLU A 133 -3.13 -24.18 2.48
N PRO A 134 -3.85 -24.86 1.56
CA PRO A 134 -4.36 -24.24 0.34
C PRO A 134 -5.49 -23.23 0.55
N GLU A 135 -6.11 -23.23 1.73
CA GLU A 135 -7.23 -22.34 2.10
C GLU A 135 -6.79 -21.12 2.93
N ASN A 136 -5.47 -20.90 3.08
CA ASN A 136 -4.93 -19.80 3.87
C ASN A 136 -4.77 -18.53 3.01
N ASP A 137 -5.74 -17.61 3.10
CA ASP A 137 -5.77 -16.36 2.30
C ASP A 137 -4.55 -15.46 2.54
N HIS A 138 -4.03 -15.46 3.77
CA HIS A 138 -2.88 -14.66 4.16
C HIS A 138 -1.65 -14.98 3.30
N ILE A 139 -1.42 -16.26 3.04
CA ILE A 139 -0.22 -16.75 2.35
C ILE A 139 -0.25 -16.40 0.85
N TYR A 140 -1.41 -16.47 0.20
CA TYR A 140 -1.54 -15.98 -1.17
C TYR A 140 -1.24 -14.49 -1.27
N ASN A 141 -1.74 -13.68 -0.33
CA ASN A 141 -1.41 -12.25 -0.28
C ASN A 141 0.10 -12.02 -0.10
N LEU A 142 0.76 -12.76 0.81
CA LEU A 142 2.21 -12.65 1.02
C LEU A 142 3.04 -13.10 -0.19
N ARG A 143 2.61 -14.15 -0.90
CA ARG A 143 3.28 -14.60 -2.13
C ARG A 143 3.13 -13.59 -3.27
N GLY A 144 1.93 -13.04 -3.47
CA GLY A 144 1.69 -11.98 -4.45
C GLY A 144 2.54 -10.73 -4.16
N LEU A 145 2.69 -10.36 -2.88
CA LEU A 145 3.57 -9.28 -2.45
C LEU A 145 5.05 -9.52 -2.81
N CYS A 146 5.54 -10.75 -2.75
CA CYS A 146 6.89 -11.07 -3.18
C CYS A 146 7.08 -10.71 -4.66
N THR A 147 6.13 -11.07 -5.52
CA THR A 147 6.15 -10.73 -6.95
C THR A 147 6.17 -9.22 -7.16
N LEU A 148 5.31 -8.47 -6.47
CA LEU A 148 5.30 -7.00 -6.55
C LEU A 148 6.62 -6.35 -6.14
N ASN A 149 7.29 -6.87 -5.11
CA ASN A 149 8.52 -6.29 -4.60
C ASN A 149 9.78 -6.74 -5.35
N THR A 150 9.70 -7.78 -6.19
CA THR A 150 10.78 -8.12 -7.15
C THR A 150 10.85 -7.18 -8.35
N ARG A 151 9.83 -6.34 -8.58
CA ARG A 151 9.79 -5.47 -9.76
C ARG A 151 10.80 -4.33 -9.65
N VAL A 152 11.30 -3.90 -10.79
CA VAL A 152 12.04 -2.64 -10.92
C VAL A 152 11.04 -1.47 -10.94
N PRO A 153 11.17 -0.47 -10.05
CA PRO A 153 10.31 0.71 -10.08
C PRO A 153 10.30 1.37 -11.47
N GLY A 154 9.11 1.76 -11.94
CA GLY A 154 8.93 2.35 -13.27
C GLY A 154 8.81 1.36 -14.42
N LEU A 155 9.12 0.07 -14.22
CA LEU A 155 8.85 -0.98 -15.21
C LEU A 155 7.57 -1.74 -14.87
N ARG A 156 6.79 -2.06 -15.90
CA ARG A 156 5.60 -2.91 -15.78
C ARG A 156 6.01 -4.34 -15.48
N LEU A 157 5.13 -5.08 -14.82
CA LEU A 157 5.32 -6.52 -14.62
C LEU A 157 5.29 -7.24 -15.96
N LEU A 158 6.11 -8.30 -16.09
CA LEU A 158 6.00 -9.21 -17.21
C LEU A 158 4.63 -9.88 -17.19
N SER A 159 4.07 -10.20 -18.36
CA SER A 159 2.71 -10.72 -18.46
C SER A 159 2.48 -11.97 -17.60
N ALA A 160 3.49 -12.84 -17.47
CA ALA A 160 3.44 -14.02 -16.61
C ALA A 160 3.41 -13.65 -15.13
N ASP A 161 4.38 -12.84 -14.66
CA ASP A 161 4.48 -12.41 -13.26
C ASP A 161 3.24 -11.60 -12.84
N PHE A 162 2.75 -10.73 -13.70
CA PHE A 162 1.51 -9.98 -13.49
C PHE A 162 0.33 -10.93 -13.31
N SER A 163 0.17 -11.91 -14.20
CA SER A 163 -0.94 -12.87 -14.12
C SER A 163 -0.89 -13.70 -12.83
N GLN A 164 0.29 -14.14 -12.40
CA GLN A 164 0.48 -14.87 -11.15
C GLN A 164 0.16 -13.99 -9.94
N CYS A 165 0.67 -12.76 -9.93
CA CYS A 165 0.47 -11.79 -8.86
C CYS A 165 -1.01 -11.44 -8.67
N VAL A 166 -1.72 -11.16 -9.77
CA VAL A 166 -3.17 -10.87 -9.74
C VAL A 166 -3.96 -12.10 -9.30
N SER A 167 -3.61 -13.29 -9.82
CA SER A 167 -4.25 -14.56 -9.42
C SER A 167 -4.10 -14.83 -7.91
N ASP A 168 -2.94 -14.52 -7.33
CA ASP A 168 -2.69 -14.68 -5.90
C ASP A 168 -3.58 -13.76 -5.07
N PHE A 169 -3.64 -12.47 -5.39
CA PHE A 169 -4.51 -11.55 -4.66
C PHE A 169 -5.99 -11.86 -4.85
N GLN A 170 -6.42 -12.23 -6.06
CA GLN A 170 -7.79 -12.65 -6.32
C GLN A 170 -8.14 -13.93 -5.56
N THR A 171 -7.19 -14.85 -5.39
CA THR A 171 -7.40 -16.06 -4.57
C THR A 171 -7.49 -15.71 -3.09
N ALA A 172 -6.63 -14.83 -2.58
CA ALA A 172 -6.74 -14.33 -1.20
C ALA A 172 -8.11 -13.67 -0.93
N ILE A 173 -8.59 -12.82 -1.86
CA ILE A 173 -9.90 -12.17 -1.77
C ILE A 173 -11.04 -13.18 -1.85
N ARG A 174 -10.94 -14.20 -2.71
CA ARG A 174 -11.96 -15.25 -2.83
C ARG A 174 -12.06 -16.10 -1.56
N LEU A 175 -10.92 -16.40 -0.93
CA LEU A 175 -10.87 -17.14 0.34
C LEU A 175 -11.37 -16.29 1.50
N ASN A 176 -11.09 -14.99 1.48
CA ASN A 176 -11.49 -14.04 2.50
C ASN A 176 -11.77 -12.64 1.89
N GLU A 177 -13.04 -12.34 1.65
CA GLU A 177 -13.45 -11.07 1.04
C GLU A 177 -13.13 -9.85 1.93
N ALA A 178 -12.99 -10.07 3.25
CA ALA A 178 -12.63 -9.03 4.22
C ALA A 178 -11.11 -8.76 4.31
N ASN A 179 -10.29 -9.43 3.49
CA ASN A 179 -8.85 -9.18 3.46
C ASN A 179 -8.53 -7.88 2.69
N TYR A 180 -8.64 -6.75 3.40
CA TYR A 180 -8.38 -5.42 2.84
C TYR A 180 -6.92 -5.23 2.39
N TYR A 181 -5.95 -5.98 2.94
CA TYR A 181 -4.57 -5.98 2.45
C TYR A 181 -4.49 -6.53 1.02
N ALA A 182 -5.17 -7.65 0.75
CA ALA A 182 -5.21 -8.24 -0.59
C ALA A 182 -5.87 -7.31 -1.60
N TRP A 183 -6.95 -6.61 -1.24
CA TRP A 183 -7.57 -5.58 -2.08
C TRP A 183 -6.62 -4.43 -2.41
N ALA A 184 -5.92 -3.89 -1.43
CA ALA A 184 -4.97 -2.80 -1.68
C ALA A 184 -3.76 -3.26 -2.50
N ASN A 185 -3.26 -4.47 -2.26
CA ASN A 185 -2.15 -5.01 -3.04
C ASN A 185 -2.56 -5.35 -4.48
N LEU A 186 -3.79 -5.80 -4.70
CA LEU A 186 -4.38 -5.94 -6.03
C LEU A 186 -4.45 -4.59 -6.75
N GLY A 187 -4.86 -3.53 -6.04
CA GLY A 187 -4.85 -2.17 -6.56
C GLY A 187 -3.45 -1.72 -6.99
N ARG A 188 -2.43 -2.01 -6.18
CA ARG A 188 -1.02 -1.74 -6.52
C ARG A 188 -0.58 -2.53 -7.75
N ALA A 189 -0.95 -3.79 -7.88
CA ALA A 189 -0.62 -4.60 -9.05
C ALA A 189 -1.22 -4.02 -10.33
N TYR A 190 -2.50 -3.64 -10.30
CA TYR A 190 -3.15 -2.99 -11.43
C TYR A 190 -2.53 -1.63 -11.76
N GLU A 191 -2.21 -0.84 -10.74
CA GLU A 191 -1.52 0.44 -10.89
C GLU A 191 -0.18 0.27 -11.61
N ASP A 192 0.62 -0.71 -11.18
CA ASP A 192 1.93 -1.03 -11.75
C ASP A 192 1.82 -1.52 -13.22
N GLN A 193 0.67 -2.08 -13.61
CA GLN A 193 0.37 -2.47 -14.99
C GLN A 193 -0.23 -1.33 -15.83
N GLY A 194 -0.62 -0.22 -15.20
CA GLY A 194 -1.30 0.92 -15.84
C GLY A 194 -2.81 0.74 -15.99
N MET A 195 -3.41 -0.25 -15.31
CA MET A 195 -4.84 -0.51 -15.26
C MET A 195 -5.48 0.36 -14.16
N LEU A 196 -5.60 1.66 -14.44
CA LEU A 196 -5.89 2.66 -13.41
C LEU A 196 -7.32 2.57 -12.85
N ASP A 197 -8.31 2.25 -13.68
CA ASP A 197 -9.71 2.11 -13.24
C ASP A 197 -9.90 0.89 -12.34
N GLU A 198 -9.27 -0.24 -12.67
CA GLU A 198 -9.26 -1.45 -11.86
C GLU A 198 -8.53 -1.21 -10.54
N ALA A 199 -7.44 -0.45 -10.55
CA ALA A 199 -6.73 -0.05 -9.34
C ALA A 199 -7.61 0.80 -8.41
N LEU A 200 -8.32 1.80 -8.94
CA LEU A 200 -9.26 2.62 -8.15
C LEU A 200 -10.37 1.80 -7.51
N LYS A 201 -10.94 0.84 -8.25
CA LYS A 201 -11.96 -0.08 -7.73
C LYS A 201 -11.40 -0.92 -6.58
N ALA A 202 -10.21 -1.49 -6.75
CA ALA A 202 -9.58 -2.33 -5.74
C ALA A 202 -9.23 -1.53 -4.46
N TYR A 203 -8.67 -0.32 -4.58
CA TYR A 203 -8.43 0.54 -3.42
C TYR A 203 -9.72 0.97 -2.73
N SER A 204 -10.79 1.25 -3.50
CA SER A 204 -12.11 1.57 -2.94
C SER A 204 -12.72 0.40 -2.16
N SER A 205 -12.54 -0.83 -2.63
CA SER A 205 -12.93 -2.03 -1.88
C SER A 205 -12.17 -2.12 -0.55
N ALA A 206 -10.85 -1.87 -0.55
CA ALA A 206 -10.05 -1.89 0.67
C ALA A 206 -10.53 -0.86 1.70
N VAL A 207 -10.80 0.39 1.28
CA VAL A 207 -11.34 1.45 2.14
C VAL A 207 -12.73 1.10 2.68
N LYS A 208 -13.59 0.50 1.86
CA LYS A 208 -14.94 0.09 2.29
C LYS A 208 -14.92 -1.01 3.34
N ILE A 209 -13.95 -1.92 3.27
CA ILE A 209 -13.80 -3.01 4.24
C ILE A 209 -13.16 -2.50 5.54
N LYS A 210 -12.16 -1.62 5.42
CA LYS A 210 -11.47 -1.02 6.55
C LYS A 210 -11.36 0.50 6.39
N GLU A 211 -12.26 1.18 7.09
CA GLU A 211 -12.45 2.63 6.99
C GLU A 211 -11.28 3.46 7.54
N ASP A 212 -10.39 2.87 8.35
CA ASP A 212 -9.18 3.49 8.91
C ASP A 212 -7.89 3.05 8.21
N TYR A 213 -7.98 2.45 7.02
CA TYR A 213 -6.80 1.96 6.30
C TYR A 213 -6.09 3.05 5.48
N GLU A 214 -5.27 3.85 6.17
CA GLU A 214 -4.50 4.99 5.64
C GLU A 214 -3.82 4.72 4.28
N GLN A 215 -3.19 3.56 4.10
CA GLN A 215 -2.46 3.24 2.86
C GLN A 215 -3.39 3.18 1.63
N ALA A 216 -4.61 2.67 1.77
CA ALA A 216 -5.55 2.62 0.66
C ALA A 216 -6.10 4.00 0.29
N TYR A 217 -6.37 4.87 1.27
CA TYR A 217 -6.72 6.27 1.02
C TYR A 217 -5.61 7.00 0.27
N LEU A 218 -4.36 6.88 0.74
CA LEU A 218 -3.21 7.55 0.12
C LEU A 218 -3.06 7.12 -1.34
N ARG A 219 -3.16 5.81 -1.60
CA ARG A 219 -3.04 5.26 -2.95
C ARG A 219 -4.21 5.66 -3.84
N ARG A 220 -5.45 5.59 -3.34
CA ARG A 220 -6.65 5.96 -4.10
C ARG A 220 -6.66 7.44 -4.46
N GLY A 221 -6.45 8.33 -3.49
CA GLY A 221 -6.42 9.78 -3.73
C GLY A 221 -5.29 10.19 -4.67
N SER A 222 -4.08 9.65 -4.49
CA SER A 222 -2.95 9.93 -5.39
C SER A 222 -3.19 9.41 -6.82
N LEU A 223 -3.81 8.24 -6.95
CA LEU A 223 -4.15 7.66 -8.25
C LEU A 223 -5.22 8.49 -8.96
N ALA A 224 -6.29 8.88 -8.26
CA ALA A 224 -7.36 9.73 -8.79
C ALA A 224 -6.81 11.08 -9.25
N LEU A 225 -5.96 11.73 -8.44
CA LEU A 225 -5.28 12.97 -8.83
C LEU A 225 -4.43 12.77 -10.09
N ARG A 226 -3.61 11.72 -10.15
CA ARG A 226 -2.74 11.43 -11.31
C ARG A 226 -3.55 11.18 -12.58
N MET A 227 -4.71 10.51 -12.49
CA MET A 227 -5.59 10.29 -13.63
C MET A 227 -6.09 11.62 -14.21
N VAL A 228 -6.51 12.55 -13.34
CA VAL A 228 -6.98 13.87 -13.75
C VAL A 228 -5.83 14.72 -14.31
N GLU A 229 -4.65 14.72 -13.68
CA GLU A 229 -3.47 15.43 -14.19
C GLU A 229 -3.05 14.91 -15.57
N SER A 230 -3.06 13.59 -15.80
CA SER A 230 -2.72 13.03 -17.12
C SER A 230 -3.73 13.39 -18.20
N SER A 231 -5.02 13.44 -17.86
CA SER A 231 -6.07 13.93 -18.77
C SER A 231 -5.87 15.41 -19.11
N TRP A 232 -5.51 16.24 -18.12
CA TRP A 232 -5.18 17.65 -18.30
C TRP A 232 -3.98 17.87 -19.23
N GLU A 233 -2.91 17.08 -19.08
CA GLU A 233 -1.71 17.15 -19.92
C GLU A 233 -1.99 16.73 -21.38
N LYS A 234 -2.79 15.68 -21.58
CA LYS A 234 -3.15 15.19 -22.92
C LYS A 234 -4.21 16.06 -23.61
N GLY A 235 -5.05 16.73 -22.84
CA GLY A 235 -6.13 17.60 -23.33
C GLY A 235 -5.69 19.01 -23.71
N ASP A 236 -4.40 19.33 -23.60
CA ASP A 236 -3.80 20.63 -23.92
C ASP A 236 -4.58 21.80 -23.34
N GLY A 237 -4.90 21.86 -22.04
CA GLY A 237 -5.35 23.08 -21.31
C GLY A 237 -6.45 23.95 -21.95
N THR A 238 -7.11 23.46 -23.01
CA THR A 238 -7.86 24.24 -23.98
C THR A 238 -9.20 23.60 -24.25
N ALA A 239 -9.51 22.40 -23.74
CA ALA A 239 -10.89 21.94 -23.75
C ALA A 239 -11.80 22.77 -22.82
N TYR A 240 -11.24 23.44 -21.81
CA TYR A 240 -11.95 24.49 -21.06
C TYR A 240 -11.94 25.83 -21.83
N ASN A 241 -10.80 26.20 -22.45
CA ASN A 241 -10.70 27.44 -23.24
C ASN A 241 -11.37 27.39 -24.62
N LYS A 242 -11.68 26.22 -25.19
CA LYS A 242 -12.31 26.08 -26.51
C LYS A 242 -13.80 26.31 -26.41
N THR A 243 -14.45 25.83 -25.35
CA THR A 243 -15.88 26.12 -25.13
C THR A 243 -16.11 27.58 -24.72
N GLU A 244 -15.19 28.20 -23.98
CA GLU A 244 -15.24 29.66 -23.73
C GLU A 244 -14.88 30.47 -24.98
N ASN A 245 -13.86 30.08 -25.75
CA ASN A 245 -13.55 30.75 -27.03
C ASN A 245 -14.61 30.55 -28.12
N THR A 246 -15.41 29.47 -28.11
CA THR A 246 -16.53 29.34 -29.05
C THR A 246 -17.68 30.29 -28.73
N GLN A 247 -17.84 30.75 -27.49
CA GLN A 247 -18.74 31.85 -27.18
C GLN A 247 -18.13 33.23 -27.50
N GLU A 248 -16.82 33.42 -27.32
CA GLU A 248 -16.15 34.69 -27.66
C GLU A 248 -15.95 34.91 -29.18
N ASN A 249 -15.85 33.86 -29.99
CA ASN A 249 -15.71 34.01 -31.46
C ASN A 249 -17.03 34.31 -32.20
N MET A 250 -18.16 34.41 -31.50
CA MET A 250 -19.41 34.93 -32.06
C MET A 250 -19.39 36.47 -32.21
N GLY A 251 -18.40 37.16 -31.62
CA GLY A 251 -18.28 38.62 -31.65
C GLY A 251 -17.26 39.19 -32.66
N ALA A 252 -16.41 38.38 -33.29
CA ALA A 252 -15.25 38.88 -34.04
C ALA A 252 -15.13 38.38 -35.49
N ASN A 253 -16.20 37.89 -36.12
CA ASN A 253 -16.17 37.45 -37.52
C ASN A 253 -16.86 38.47 -38.45
N SER A 254 -16.20 39.62 -38.65
CA SER A 254 -16.58 40.55 -39.70
C SER A 254 -16.16 39.97 -41.08
N GLY A 255 -17.14 39.54 -41.87
CA GLY A 255 -17.02 39.56 -43.33
C GLY A 255 -16.69 38.26 -44.08
N LYS A 256 -16.72 37.08 -43.46
CA LYS A 256 -16.72 35.80 -44.23
C LYS A 256 -18.10 35.16 -44.13
N LYS A 257 -18.78 34.98 -45.27
CA LYS A 257 -20.02 34.18 -45.37
C LYS A 257 -19.70 32.76 -44.87
N SER A 258 -20.07 32.48 -43.62
CA SER A 258 -20.02 31.15 -43.03
C SER A 258 -20.89 30.22 -43.86
N ILE A 259 -20.29 29.18 -44.43
CA ILE A 259 -21.04 28.10 -45.06
C ILE A 259 -21.84 27.43 -43.94
N PRO A 260 -23.16 27.24 -44.07
CA PRO A 260 -23.95 26.54 -43.06
C PRO A 260 -23.36 25.14 -42.85
N LYS A 261 -23.00 24.81 -41.61
CA LYS A 261 -22.54 23.46 -41.23
C LYS A 261 -23.57 22.43 -41.67
N SER A 262 -23.13 21.31 -42.21
CA SER A 262 -24.01 20.20 -42.54
C SER A 262 -24.60 19.58 -41.27
N VAL A 263 -25.76 18.92 -41.38
CA VAL A 263 -26.38 18.21 -40.23
C VAL A 263 -25.39 17.23 -39.57
N LYS A 264 -24.56 16.55 -40.36
CA LYS A 264 -23.53 15.63 -39.86
C LYS A 264 -22.44 16.35 -39.06
N GLU A 265 -21.99 17.51 -39.51
CA GLU A 265 -20.98 18.31 -38.79
C GLU A 265 -21.53 18.82 -37.45
N VAL A 266 -22.82 19.18 -37.40
CA VAL A 266 -23.49 19.59 -36.15
C VAL A 266 -23.68 18.38 -35.22
N GLU A 267 -24.07 17.22 -35.74
CA GLU A 267 -24.19 15.97 -34.97
C GLU A 267 -22.85 15.52 -34.37
N GLU A 268 -21.76 15.61 -35.14
CA GLU A 268 -20.41 15.31 -34.67
C GLU A 268 -19.95 16.29 -33.57
N GLU A 269 -20.22 17.59 -33.73
CA GLU A 269 -19.90 18.61 -32.72
C GLU A 269 -20.66 18.39 -31.42
N VAL A 270 -21.96 18.10 -31.49
CA VAL A 270 -22.79 17.78 -30.31
C VAL A 270 -22.27 16.52 -29.61
N ASN A 271 -21.89 15.48 -30.34
CA ASN A 271 -21.32 14.27 -29.74
C ASN A 271 -19.99 14.55 -29.04
N LEU A 272 -19.11 15.36 -29.64
CA LEU A 272 -17.84 15.77 -29.02
C LEU A 272 -18.04 16.57 -27.73
N GLU A 273 -19.03 17.48 -27.70
CA GLU A 273 -19.39 18.23 -26.50
C GLU A 273 -19.96 17.33 -25.40
N LEU A 274 -20.82 16.37 -25.76
CA LEU A 274 -21.37 15.38 -24.82
C LEU A 274 -20.26 14.52 -24.20
N GLU A 275 -19.30 14.04 -25.01
CA GLU A 275 -18.15 13.31 -24.51
C GLU A 275 -17.26 14.18 -23.61
N ALA A 276 -17.05 15.45 -23.95
CA ALA A 276 -16.30 16.38 -23.13
C ALA A 276 -16.99 16.65 -21.78
N ALA A 277 -18.31 16.82 -21.78
CA ALA A 277 -19.09 17.00 -20.56
C ALA A 277 -19.04 15.75 -19.66
N ALA A 278 -19.14 14.55 -20.24
CA ALA A 278 -19.00 13.30 -19.51
C ALA A 278 -17.61 13.15 -18.88
N ARG A 279 -16.54 13.51 -19.62
CA ARG A 279 -15.16 13.54 -19.09
C ARG A 279 -15.01 14.49 -17.91
N ARG A 280 -15.50 15.73 -18.03
CA ARG A 280 -15.45 16.73 -16.94
C ARG A 280 -16.14 16.23 -15.68
N LYS A 281 -17.35 15.67 -15.82
CA LYS A 281 -18.07 15.10 -14.69
C LYS A 281 -17.28 13.98 -14.01
N HIS A 282 -16.67 13.09 -14.79
CA HIS A 282 -15.85 12.02 -14.24
C HIS A 282 -14.59 12.54 -13.53
N GLU A 283 -13.91 13.54 -14.09
CA GLU A 283 -12.75 14.19 -13.47
C GLU A 283 -13.14 14.90 -12.16
N GLU A 284 -14.30 15.56 -12.12
CA GLU A 284 -14.84 16.16 -10.89
C GLU A 284 -15.09 15.10 -9.80
N GLU A 285 -15.71 13.97 -10.14
CA GLU A 285 -15.92 12.85 -9.22
C GLU A 285 -14.60 12.30 -8.66
N LEU A 286 -13.58 12.15 -9.51
CA LEU A 286 -12.24 11.72 -9.11
C LEU A 286 -11.57 12.73 -8.17
N LEU A 287 -11.63 14.03 -8.48
CA LEU A 287 -11.07 15.08 -7.63
C LEU A 287 -11.78 15.14 -6.28
N GLN A 288 -13.11 15.02 -6.25
CA GLN A 288 -13.86 14.98 -5.00
C GLN A 288 -13.47 13.78 -4.14
N SER A 289 -13.31 12.59 -4.75
CA SER A 289 -12.81 11.42 -4.04
C SER A 289 -11.39 11.65 -3.49
N ALA A 290 -10.49 12.24 -4.28
CA ALA A 290 -9.12 12.51 -3.84
C ALA A 290 -9.06 13.54 -2.69
N ILE A 291 -9.88 14.59 -2.76
CA ILE A 291 -9.99 15.61 -1.72
C ILE A 291 -10.44 14.98 -0.39
N GLN A 292 -11.47 14.14 -0.43
CA GLN A 292 -11.96 13.41 0.75
C GLN A 292 -10.86 12.52 1.35
N ASP A 293 -10.12 11.80 0.49
CA ASP A 293 -9.04 10.92 0.93
C ASP A 293 -7.91 11.72 1.62
N PHE A 294 -7.46 12.83 1.02
CA PHE A 294 -6.40 13.64 1.64
C PHE A 294 -6.86 14.35 2.92
N GLN A 295 -8.09 14.86 2.96
CA GLN A 295 -8.66 15.45 4.18
C GLN A 295 -8.78 14.42 5.31
N PHE A 296 -9.20 13.19 5.00
CA PHE A 296 -9.22 12.10 5.97
C PHE A 296 -7.82 11.82 6.54
N LEU A 297 -6.80 11.73 5.66
CA LEU A 297 -5.42 11.47 6.06
C LEU A 297 -4.76 12.59 6.87
N MET A 298 -5.23 13.83 6.72
CA MET A 298 -4.77 14.98 7.51
C MET A 298 -5.55 15.18 8.81
N SER A 299 -6.66 14.44 9.02
CA SER A 299 -7.44 14.51 10.26
C SER A 299 -6.70 13.90 11.45
N ASP A 300 -7.10 14.25 12.68
CA ASP A 300 -6.50 13.73 13.91
C ASP A 300 -6.60 12.20 14.06
N ASN A 301 -7.41 11.54 13.24
CA ASN A 301 -7.52 10.08 13.19
C ASN A 301 -6.25 9.41 12.63
N SER A 302 -5.51 10.11 11.76
CA SER A 302 -4.34 9.62 11.03
C SER A 302 -3.05 10.16 11.66
N LYS A 303 -2.73 9.66 12.86
CA LYS A 303 -1.64 10.20 13.69
C LYS A 303 -0.27 10.24 12.99
N LYS A 304 -0.02 9.32 12.05
CA LYS A 304 1.28 9.20 11.36
C LYS A 304 1.41 10.14 10.15
N LEU A 305 0.33 10.32 9.39
CA LEU A 305 0.37 11.06 8.13
C LEU A 305 -0.10 12.51 8.26
N LYS A 306 -0.69 12.90 9.40
CA LYS A 306 -1.14 14.27 9.68
C LYS A 306 -0.11 15.34 9.30
N TRP A 307 1.16 15.06 9.55
CA TRP A 307 2.26 15.99 9.28
C TRP A 307 2.98 15.70 7.95
N ASP A 308 2.48 14.89 7.03
CA ASP A 308 3.13 14.68 5.74
C ASP A 308 2.87 15.88 4.79
N PRO A 309 3.89 16.63 4.36
CA PRO A 309 3.72 17.80 3.49
C PRO A 309 3.20 17.44 2.09
N CYS A 310 3.29 16.18 1.65
CA CYS A 310 2.77 15.74 0.37
C CYS A 310 1.23 15.76 0.35
N LEU A 311 0.57 15.60 1.50
CA LEU A 311 -0.89 15.61 1.59
C LEU A 311 -1.49 16.98 1.28
N PRO A 312 -1.15 18.08 1.99
CA PRO A 312 -1.65 19.41 1.63
C PRO A 312 -1.13 19.87 0.26
N LEU A 313 0.05 19.40 -0.18
CA LEU A 313 0.50 19.67 -1.55
C LEU A 313 -0.46 19.08 -2.58
N ASN A 314 -0.80 17.79 -2.46
CA ASN A 314 -1.73 17.12 -3.36
C ASN A 314 -3.15 17.68 -3.26
N LEU A 315 -3.60 18.01 -2.04
CA LEU A 315 -4.90 18.64 -1.81
C LEU A 315 -4.98 20.03 -2.47
N GLY A 316 -3.93 20.84 -2.34
CA GLY A 316 -3.84 22.13 -3.02
C GLY A 316 -3.84 22.01 -4.54
N ILE A 317 -3.23 20.95 -5.09
CA ILE A 317 -3.29 20.65 -6.53
C ILE A 317 -4.73 20.27 -6.94
N CYS A 318 -5.45 19.47 -6.14
CA CYS A 318 -6.86 19.16 -6.41
C CYS A 318 -7.70 20.44 -6.49
N PHE A 319 -7.56 21.36 -5.52
CA PHE A 319 -8.28 22.63 -5.55
C PHE A 319 -7.88 23.52 -6.72
N LEU A 320 -6.59 23.53 -7.09
CA LEU A 320 -6.11 24.26 -8.27
C LEU A 320 -6.75 23.73 -9.56
N LEU A 321 -6.89 22.41 -9.71
CA LEU A 321 -7.57 21.76 -10.84
C LEU A 321 -9.07 22.04 -10.86
N GLN A 322 -9.70 22.24 -9.70
CA GLN A 322 -11.09 22.72 -9.56
C GLN A 322 -11.24 24.24 -9.74
N ASN A 323 -10.15 24.96 -10.03
CA ASN A 323 -10.10 26.42 -10.11
C ASN A 323 -10.49 27.15 -8.81
N ASP A 324 -10.40 26.47 -7.65
CA ASP A 324 -10.58 27.04 -6.32
C ASP A 324 -9.24 27.60 -5.80
N ILE A 325 -8.88 28.77 -6.35
CA ILE A 325 -7.59 29.43 -6.13
C ILE A 325 -7.33 29.73 -4.65
N ASN A 326 -8.36 30.08 -3.88
CA ASN A 326 -8.18 30.47 -2.47
C ASN A 326 -7.82 29.26 -1.62
N LYS A 327 -8.57 28.15 -1.74
CA LYS A 327 -8.24 26.92 -1.01
C LYS A 327 -6.89 26.35 -1.44
N ALA A 328 -6.56 26.40 -2.73
CA ALA A 328 -5.24 25.98 -3.20
C ALA A 328 -4.10 26.78 -2.55
N GLU A 329 -4.26 28.11 -2.42
CA GLU A 329 -3.28 28.98 -1.78
C GLU A 329 -3.11 28.68 -0.29
N GLU A 330 -4.21 28.40 0.42
CA GLU A 330 -4.21 27.99 1.82
C GLU A 330 -3.42 26.69 2.01
N GLU A 331 -3.70 25.65 1.21
CA GLU A 331 -2.99 24.37 1.33
C GLU A 331 -1.50 24.48 1.01
N PHE A 332 -1.12 25.26 -0.02
CA PHE A 332 0.29 25.53 -0.33
C PHE A 332 1.02 26.32 0.76
N LYS A 333 0.29 27.12 1.56
CA LYS A 333 0.82 27.74 2.77
C LYS A 333 1.05 26.68 3.85
N THR A 334 0.09 25.79 4.08
CA THR A 334 0.21 24.65 5.02
C THR A 334 1.45 23.80 4.74
N VAL A 335 1.75 23.50 3.46
CA VAL A 335 2.99 22.80 3.07
C VAL A 335 4.23 23.52 3.60
N THR A 336 4.28 24.84 3.45
CA THR A 336 5.42 25.67 3.87
C THR A 336 5.54 25.70 5.40
N GLU A 337 4.41 25.80 6.10
CA GLU A 337 4.34 25.76 7.57
C GLU A 337 4.84 24.41 8.12
N ILE A 338 4.43 23.29 7.51
CA ILE A 338 4.89 21.93 7.88
C ILE A 338 6.39 21.75 7.66
N ILE A 339 6.94 22.27 6.56
CA ILE A 339 8.38 22.19 6.28
C ILE A 339 9.16 23.00 7.32
N HIS A 340 8.75 24.23 7.61
CA HIS A 340 9.40 25.07 8.62
C HIS A 340 9.31 24.49 10.04
N ALA A 341 8.18 23.91 10.40
CA ALA A 341 7.97 23.28 11.71
C ALA A 341 8.67 21.92 11.84
N ARG A 342 9.20 21.33 10.75
CA ARG A 342 9.69 19.95 10.72
C ARG A 342 10.75 19.67 11.78
N GLN A 343 11.71 20.58 11.97
CA GLN A 343 12.79 20.38 12.93
C GLN A 343 12.24 20.21 14.36
N GLN A 344 11.23 21.01 14.72
CA GLN A 344 10.57 20.92 16.02
C GLN A 344 9.71 19.66 16.14
N LEU A 345 8.92 19.33 15.12
CA LEU A 345 8.09 18.11 15.11
C LEU A 345 8.92 16.82 15.25
N VAL A 346 10.13 16.79 14.67
CA VAL A 346 11.07 15.68 14.84
C VAL A 346 11.62 15.65 16.27
N ALA A 347 11.97 16.81 16.85
CA ALA A 347 12.45 16.90 18.22
C ALA A 347 11.38 16.45 19.24
N ASP A 348 10.12 16.75 18.97
CA ASP A 348 8.97 16.37 19.81
C ASP A 348 8.52 14.92 19.58
N GLY A 349 9.13 14.21 18.62
CA GLY A 349 8.78 12.83 18.27
C GLY A 349 7.41 12.69 17.58
N GLU A 350 6.85 13.78 17.07
CA GLU A 350 5.56 13.80 16.39
C GLU A 350 5.65 13.45 14.90
N ALA A 351 6.82 13.61 14.28
CA ALA A 351 7.01 13.32 12.86
C ALA A 351 8.42 12.84 12.53
N GLU A 352 8.54 12.09 11.43
CA GLU A 352 9.83 11.69 10.87
C GLU A 352 10.47 12.82 10.05
N PRO A 353 11.81 12.82 9.89
CA PRO A 353 12.51 13.74 8.99
C PRO A 353 12.02 13.60 7.55
N ILE A 354 11.88 14.74 6.86
CA ILE A 354 11.52 14.75 5.43
C ILE A 354 12.73 14.31 4.61
N SER A 355 12.58 13.25 3.82
CA SER A 355 13.70 12.67 3.06
C SER A 355 14.21 13.57 1.93
N ASN A 356 13.33 14.35 1.27
CA ASN A 356 13.69 15.20 0.13
C ASN A 356 12.87 16.50 0.10
N VAL A 357 13.25 17.44 0.97
CA VAL A 357 12.59 18.76 1.07
C VAL A 357 12.67 19.51 -0.26
N GLU A 358 13.82 19.49 -0.92
CA GLU A 358 14.02 20.23 -2.18
C GLU A 358 13.06 19.79 -3.29
N ALA A 359 12.77 18.48 -3.40
CA ALA A 359 11.81 17.99 -4.39
C ALA A 359 10.41 18.52 -4.14
N ILE A 360 9.98 18.55 -2.87
CA ILE A 360 8.67 19.08 -2.47
C ILE A 360 8.61 20.58 -2.77
N GLU A 361 9.65 21.34 -2.41
CA GLU A 361 9.72 22.78 -2.68
C GLU A 361 9.71 23.09 -4.18
N ARG A 362 10.41 22.31 -4.99
CA ARG A 362 10.38 22.47 -6.46
C ARG A 362 8.97 22.30 -7.02
N VAL A 363 8.26 21.25 -6.62
CA VAL A 363 6.88 21.01 -7.07
C VAL A 363 5.95 22.12 -6.54
N LEU A 364 6.08 22.49 -5.27
CA LEU A 364 5.30 23.56 -4.66
C LEU A 364 5.48 24.90 -5.40
N ASN A 365 6.71 25.27 -5.72
CA ASN A 365 7.00 26.51 -6.44
C ASN A 365 6.39 26.51 -7.85
N LEU A 366 6.52 25.38 -8.58
CA LEU A 366 5.90 25.22 -9.89
C LEU A 366 4.37 25.40 -9.82
N LYS A 367 3.71 24.76 -8.85
CA LYS A 367 2.25 24.85 -8.69
C LYS A 367 1.82 26.25 -8.21
N LYS A 368 2.61 26.93 -7.35
CA LYS A 368 2.38 28.34 -6.98
C LYS A 368 2.47 29.28 -8.19
N ASP A 369 3.36 29.03 -9.14
CA ASP A 369 3.45 29.84 -10.36
C ASP A 369 2.24 29.63 -11.29
N ILE A 370 1.75 28.40 -11.41
CA ILE A 370 0.49 28.10 -12.11
C ILE A 370 -0.69 28.83 -11.43
N LEU A 371 -0.74 28.82 -10.09
CA LEU A 371 -1.77 29.52 -9.32
C LEU A 371 -1.75 31.04 -9.57
N LYS A 372 -0.56 31.67 -9.58
CA LYS A 372 -0.41 33.10 -9.94
C LYS A 372 -0.93 33.40 -11.34
N ALA A 373 -0.60 32.54 -12.32
CA ALA A 373 -1.08 32.70 -13.69
C ALA A 373 -2.61 32.58 -13.78
N ALA A 374 -3.21 31.64 -13.06
CA ALA A 374 -4.66 31.47 -13.00
C ALA A 374 -5.36 32.69 -12.37
N ARG A 375 -4.79 33.24 -11.29
CA ARG A 375 -5.28 34.47 -10.64
C ARG A 375 -5.25 35.68 -11.58
N GLY A 376 -4.17 35.82 -12.37
CA GLY A 376 -4.06 36.87 -13.38
C GLY A 376 -5.15 36.79 -14.46
N ARG A 377 -5.44 35.58 -14.97
CA ARG A 377 -6.53 35.36 -15.94
C ARG A 377 -7.90 35.74 -15.37
N ARG A 378 -8.21 35.30 -14.14
CA ARG A 378 -9.47 35.61 -13.47
C ARG A 378 -9.68 37.11 -13.27
N PHE A 379 -8.61 37.84 -12.95
CA PHE A 379 -8.65 39.30 -12.81
C PHE A 379 -8.92 40.02 -14.14
N LEU A 380 -8.33 39.54 -15.23
CA LEU A 380 -8.55 40.09 -16.58
C LEU A 380 -9.99 39.84 -17.07
N GLN A 381 -10.51 38.62 -16.89
CA GLN A 381 -11.91 38.29 -17.22
C GLN A 381 -12.91 39.14 -16.44
N GLY A 382 -12.68 39.37 -15.14
CA GLY A 382 -13.53 40.22 -14.32
C GLY A 382 -13.57 41.68 -14.81
N LYS A 383 -12.45 42.21 -15.30
CA LYS A 383 -12.40 43.55 -15.91
C LYS A 383 -13.13 43.61 -17.25
N GLN A 384 -12.99 42.59 -18.09
CA GLN A 384 -13.69 42.53 -19.38
C GLN A 384 -15.21 42.43 -19.19
N GLN A 385 -15.68 41.63 -18.22
CA GLN A 385 -17.11 41.56 -17.89
C GLN A 385 -17.66 42.88 -17.34
N GLN A 386 -16.88 43.61 -16.53
CA GLN A 386 -17.26 44.95 -16.07
C GLN A 386 -17.33 45.96 -17.23
N GLN A 387 -16.35 45.94 -18.15
CA GLN A 387 -16.37 46.80 -19.34
C GLN A 387 -17.56 46.49 -20.27
N GLN A 388 -17.89 45.21 -20.47
CA GLN A 388 -19.05 44.80 -21.28
C GLN A 388 -20.39 45.17 -20.63
N GLN A 389 -20.48 45.18 -19.30
CA GLN A 389 -21.67 45.66 -18.58
C GLN A 389 -21.82 47.19 -18.64
N GLU A 390 -20.70 47.92 -18.65
CA GLU A 390 -20.67 49.38 -18.82
C GLU A 390 -20.98 49.82 -20.27
N GLU A 391 -20.70 48.97 -21.26
CA GLU A 391 -20.99 49.21 -22.69
C GLU A 391 -22.38 48.74 -23.14
N GLN A 392 -23.19 48.10 -22.28
CA GLN A 392 -24.59 47.81 -22.63
C GLN A 392 -25.38 49.13 -22.72
N PRO A 393 -26.00 49.45 -23.87
CA PRO A 393 -26.78 50.66 -24.01
C PRO A 393 -27.94 50.62 -23.02
N GLN A 394 -28.02 51.61 -22.14
CA GLN A 394 -29.24 51.91 -21.39
C GLN A 394 -30.33 52.20 -22.42
N ASN A 395 -31.15 51.20 -22.73
CA ASN A 395 -32.29 51.38 -23.62
C ASN A 395 -33.31 52.27 -22.88
N PRO A 396 -33.71 53.43 -23.46
CA PRO A 396 -34.69 54.32 -22.86
C PRO A 396 -36.11 53.75 -22.86
#